data_AF-A0A938QAA8-F1
#
_entry.id   AF-A0A938QAA8-F1
#
_cell.length_a   1.000
_cell.length_b   1.000
_cell.length_c   1.000
_cell.angle_alpha   90.00
_cell.angle_beta   90.00
_cell.angle_gamma   90.00
#
_symmetry.space_group_name_H-M   'P 1'
#
loop_
_entity.id
_entity.type
_entity.pdbx_description
1 polymer ?
#
loop_
_entity_poly.entity_id
_entity_poly.type
_entity_poly.pdbx_seq_one_letter_code
_entity_poly.pdbx_strand_id
1 'polypeptide(L)'
;MQLIIGKKDFFLRAALLGALAVSSSVQAATPGRPAAKDANVSWSLAGREGECTSLDVLKKKFPDLGEVKSPYQMADKLKAKGLKAEVKEHWLGKRPSVEVRVPDKDVYVMFVKTDLCGRK
;
A
#
# COMPACT_ATOMS: atom_id res chain seq x y z
N MET A 1 31.42 -0.18 -0.47
CA MET A 1 30.34 0.46 0.33
C MET A 1 29.46 -0.65 0.86
N GLN A 2 29.62 -0.97 2.13
CA GLN A 2 29.06 -2.14 2.81
C GLN A 2 27.93 -1.74 3.77
N LEU A 3 27.04 -2.71 3.99
CA LEU A 3 26.01 -2.83 5.03
C LEU A 3 26.33 -2.11 6.35
N ILE A 4 25.32 -1.39 6.88
CA ILE A 4 25.23 -1.11 8.32
C ILE A 4 24.12 -2.01 8.89
N ILE A 5 24.53 -3.17 9.41
CA ILE A 5 23.81 -3.88 10.46
C ILE A 5 24.54 -3.49 11.77
N GLY A 6 23.92 -2.64 12.59
CA GLY A 6 24.33 -2.40 13.98
C GLY A 6 23.08 -2.54 14.85
N LYS A 7 22.85 -3.64 15.56
CA LYS A 7 23.63 -4.27 16.65
C LYS A 7 23.76 -3.30 17.83
N LYS A 8 22.78 -3.37 18.72
CA LYS A 8 22.74 -2.66 20.00
C LYS A 8 22.41 -3.67 21.08
N ASP A 9 23.35 -4.58 21.34
CA ASP A 9 23.34 -5.49 22.47
C ASP A 9 24.72 -5.45 23.13
N PHE A 10 24.81 -4.69 24.22
CA PHE A 10 25.85 -4.77 25.26
C PHE A 10 25.34 -3.90 26.41
N PHE A 11 24.56 -4.45 27.35
CA PHE A 11 24.97 -4.87 28.70
C PHE A 11 23.74 -4.51 29.58
N LEU A 12 23.25 -5.21 30.59
CA LEU A 12 23.77 -6.22 31.49
C LEU A 12 22.55 -6.74 32.28
N ARG A 13 22.34 -8.06 32.36
CA ARG A 13 21.96 -8.84 33.55
C ARG A 13 21.20 -10.12 33.16
N ALA A 14 21.88 -11.23 33.40
CA ALA A 14 21.38 -12.59 33.28
C ALA A 14 20.25 -12.87 34.27
N ALA A 15 19.22 -13.58 33.82
CA ALA A 15 18.34 -14.36 34.67
C ALA A 15 17.88 -15.62 33.92
N LEU A 16 18.35 -16.76 34.41
CA LEU A 16 17.68 -18.06 34.52
C LEU A 16 16.78 -18.55 33.36
N LEU A 17 17.34 -19.51 32.61
CA LEU A 17 16.74 -20.75 32.07
C LEU A 17 15.20 -20.91 32.10
N GLY A 18 14.58 -21.08 30.92
CA GLY A 18 13.31 -21.82 30.79
C GLY A 18 12.43 -21.44 29.59
N ALA A 19 12.47 -22.24 28.52
CA ALA A 19 11.84 -22.05 27.21
C ALA A 19 10.29 -21.91 27.17
N LEU A 20 9.78 -20.99 26.34
CA LEU A 20 9.08 -21.26 25.06
C LEU A 20 8.50 -19.96 24.50
N ALA A 21 8.96 -19.63 23.29
CA ALA A 21 8.64 -18.40 22.57
C ALA A 21 7.31 -18.50 21.82
N VAL A 22 6.47 -17.47 21.97
CA VAL A 22 5.61 -17.00 20.88
C VAL A 22 5.68 -15.47 20.87
N SER A 23 6.63 -14.96 20.09
CA SER A 23 6.69 -13.53 19.77
C SER A 23 5.58 -13.25 18.75
N SER A 24 4.38 -12.97 19.25
CA SER A 24 3.34 -12.33 18.46
C SER A 24 3.74 -10.87 18.27
N SER A 25 4.66 -10.62 17.34
CA SER A 25 4.85 -9.30 16.75
C SER A 25 3.61 -8.98 15.92
N VAL A 26 2.54 -8.53 16.60
CA VAL A 26 1.50 -7.73 15.97
C VAL A 26 2.22 -6.49 15.48
N GLN A 27 2.63 -6.51 14.21
CA GLN A 27 2.92 -5.30 13.48
C GLN A 27 1.66 -4.46 13.57
N ALA A 28 1.74 -3.42 14.39
CA ALA A 28 0.75 -2.38 14.46
C ALA A 28 0.55 -1.87 13.03
N ALA A 29 -0.55 -2.32 12.42
CA ALA A 29 -1.17 -1.64 11.32
C ALA A 29 -1.34 -0.19 11.79
N THR A 30 -0.52 0.69 11.24
CA THR A 30 -0.65 2.12 11.48
C THR A 30 -2.10 2.47 11.13
N PRO A 31 -2.86 3.14 12.02
CA PRO A 31 -4.25 3.46 11.75
C PRO A 31 -4.30 4.23 10.45
N GLY A 32 -5.06 3.70 9.49
CA GLY A 32 -5.30 4.33 8.21
C GLY A 32 -5.64 5.79 8.45
N ARG A 33 -4.79 6.68 7.90
CA ARG A 33 -5.16 8.07 7.70
C ARG A 33 -6.54 8.05 7.03
N PRO A 34 -7.54 8.78 7.57
CA PRO A 34 -8.90 8.66 7.10
C PRO A 34 -8.96 8.95 5.61
N ALA A 35 -9.40 7.95 4.83
CA ALA A 35 -9.71 8.00 3.41
C ALA A 35 -10.75 9.09 3.04
N ALA A 36 -11.19 9.89 4.00
CA ALA A 36 -12.24 10.88 3.91
C ALA A 36 -11.81 12.21 3.25
N LYS A 37 -10.51 12.50 3.11
CA LYS A 37 -10.07 13.79 2.52
C LYS A 37 -10.03 13.84 0.99
N ASP A 38 -10.33 12.72 0.32
CA ASP A 38 -10.25 12.61 -1.14
C ASP A 38 -11.60 12.27 -1.79
N ALA A 39 -12.73 12.53 -1.12
CA ALA A 39 -14.07 12.24 -1.65
C ALA A 39 -14.42 12.98 -2.96
N ASN A 40 -13.70 14.05 -3.30
CA ASN A 40 -13.83 14.81 -4.55
C ASN A 40 -12.62 14.66 -5.49
N VAL A 41 -11.68 13.77 -5.19
CA VAL A 41 -10.47 13.60 -5.99
C VAL A 41 -10.70 12.50 -7.01
N SER A 42 -10.61 12.87 -8.29
CA SER A 42 -10.63 11.89 -9.37
C SER A 42 -9.29 11.14 -9.41
N TRP A 43 -9.36 9.82 -9.37
CA TRP A 43 -8.19 8.95 -9.39
C TRP A 43 -8.03 8.27 -10.75
N SER A 44 -6.79 8.13 -11.19
CA SER A 44 -6.41 7.37 -12.37
C SER A 44 -5.25 6.44 -12.03
N LEU A 45 -4.98 5.44 -12.88
CA LEU A 45 -3.79 4.61 -12.74
C LEU A 45 -2.59 5.30 -13.38
N ALA A 46 -1.41 5.18 -12.76
CA ALA A 46 -0.18 5.57 -13.41
C ALA A 46 0.09 4.66 -14.62
N GLY A 47 0.16 5.25 -15.82
CA GLY A 47 0.52 4.59 -17.06
C GLY A 47 2.02 4.66 -17.35
N ARG A 48 2.39 4.31 -18.59
CA ARG A 48 3.77 4.47 -19.09
C ARG A 48 4.02 5.93 -19.48
N GLU A 49 5.27 6.38 -19.36
CA GLU A 49 5.73 7.69 -19.86
C GLU A 49 4.94 8.92 -19.34
N GLY A 50 4.37 8.84 -18.15
CA GLY A 50 3.61 9.96 -17.56
C GLY A 50 2.18 10.09 -18.07
N GLU A 51 1.71 9.15 -18.88
CA GLU A 51 0.29 8.99 -19.19
C GLU A 51 -0.46 8.38 -18.01
N CYS A 52 -1.78 8.57 -17.99
CA CYS A 52 -2.65 7.91 -17.03
C CYS A 52 -3.57 6.91 -17.72
N THR A 53 -3.78 5.79 -17.06
CA THR A 53 -4.60 4.69 -17.54
C THR A 53 -5.93 4.67 -16.79
N SER A 54 -7.02 4.33 -17.48
CA SER A 54 -8.34 4.22 -16.87
C SER A 54 -8.39 3.14 -15.78
N LEU A 55 -9.20 3.38 -14.75
CA LEU A 55 -9.52 2.41 -13.70
C LEU A 55 -10.23 1.16 -14.25
N ASP A 56 -10.80 1.22 -15.47
CA ASP A 56 -11.44 0.06 -16.12
C ASP A 56 -10.49 -1.13 -16.32
N VAL A 57 -9.17 -0.89 -16.38
CA VAL A 57 -8.18 -1.98 -16.45
C VAL A 57 -8.23 -2.86 -15.20
N LEU A 58 -8.67 -2.32 -14.06
CA LEU A 58 -8.86 -3.09 -12.83
C LEU A 58 -10.01 -4.09 -12.94
N LYS A 59 -11.06 -3.80 -13.73
CA LYS A 59 -12.16 -4.74 -13.97
C LYS A 59 -11.68 -6.02 -14.66
N LYS A 60 -10.65 -5.92 -15.51
CA LYS A 60 -10.05 -7.10 -16.17
C LYS A 60 -9.21 -7.94 -15.21
N LYS A 61 -8.47 -7.29 -14.28
CA LYS A 61 -7.63 -7.99 -13.29
C LYS A 61 -8.43 -8.53 -12.10
N PHE A 62 -9.50 -7.83 -11.74
CA PHE A 62 -10.35 -8.13 -10.60
C PHE A 62 -11.82 -7.96 -10.98
N PRO A 63 -12.37 -8.86 -11.80
CA PRO A 63 -13.78 -8.77 -12.24
C PRO A 63 -14.74 -8.74 -11.05
N ASP A 64 -14.37 -9.38 -9.95
CA ASP A 64 -15.23 -9.52 -8.77
C ASP A 64 -15.27 -8.27 -7.87
N LEU A 65 -14.43 -7.26 -8.10
CA LEU A 65 -14.43 -6.02 -7.29
C LEU A 65 -15.48 -5.00 -7.77
N GLY A 66 -16.04 -5.19 -8.96
CA GLY A 66 -16.92 -4.21 -9.60
C GLY A 66 -16.20 -2.90 -9.90
N GLU A 67 -16.94 -1.79 -9.90
CA GLU A 67 -16.37 -0.46 -10.13
C GLU A 67 -15.51 0.00 -8.95
N VAL A 68 -14.27 0.39 -9.23
CA VAL A 68 -13.32 0.94 -8.25
C VAL A 68 -13.11 2.41 -8.55
N LYS A 69 -13.34 3.29 -7.57
CA LYS A 69 -13.19 4.76 -7.72
C LYS A 69 -11.99 5.35 -7.00
N SER A 70 -11.42 4.65 -6.03
CA SER A 70 -10.28 5.13 -5.24
C SER A 70 -9.37 3.99 -4.80
N PRO A 71 -8.07 4.28 -4.54
CA PRO A 71 -7.12 3.28 -4.03
C PRO A 71 -7.61 2.63 -2.72
N TYR A 72 -8.16 3.43 -1.82
CA TYR A 72 -8.67 2.95 -0.52
C TYR A 72 -9.86 2.01 -0.72
N GLN A 73 -10.82 2.40 -1.57
CA GLN A 73 -11.96 1.54 -1.89
C GLN A 73 -11.51 0.21 -2.52
N MET A 74 -10.48 0.22 -3.36
CA MET A 74 -9.90 -1.02 -3.90
C MET A 74 -9.37 -1.90 -2.77
N ALA A 75 -8.57 -1.34 -1.85
CA ALA A 75 -7.98 -2.08 -0.76
C ALA A 75 -9.03 -2.67 0.18
N ASP A 76 -10.08 -1.91 0.53
CA ASP A 76 -11.17 -2.39 1.38
C ASP A 76 -11.92 -3.54 0.72
N LYS A 77 -12.25 -3.42 -0.57
CA LYS A 77 -12.93 -4.49 -1.32
C LYS A 77 -12.07 -5.74 -1.46
N LEU A 78 -10.76 -5.59 -1.65
CA LEU A 78 -9.81 -6.71 -1.69
C LEU A 78 -9.71 -7.42 -0.33
N LYS A 79 -9.60 -6.66 0.76
CA LYS A 79 -9.59 -7.20 2.13
C LYS A 79 -10.89 -7.92 2.47
N ALA A 80 -12.04 -7.37 2.06
CA ALA A 80 -13.34 -8.01 2.25
C ALA A 80 -13.45 -9.36 1.53
N LYS A 81 -12.65 -9.58 0.47
CA LYS A 81 -12.53 -10.86 -0.23
C LYS A 81 -11.47 -11.79 0.37
N GLY A 82 -10.85 -11.42 1.50
CA GLY A 82 -9.81 -12.20 2.15
C GLY A 82 -8.42 -12.09 1.51
N LEU A 83 -8.21 -11.13 0.59
CA LEU A 83 -6.89 -10.89 0.00
C LEU A 83 -6.08 -9.91 0.86
N LYS A 84 -4.76 -10.13 0.96
CA LYS A 84 -3.88 -9.18 1.64
C LYS A 84 -3.65 -7.98 0.73
N ALA A 85 -4.38 -6.89 0.98
CA ALA A 85 -4.16 -5.62 0.30
C ALA A 85 -3.41 -4.63 1.21
N GLU A 86 -2.27 -4.15 0.74
CA GLU A 86 -1.46 -3.13 1.41
C GLU A 86 -1.58 -1.80 0.65
N VAL A 87 -1.72 -0.70 1.38
CA VAL A 87 -1.76 0.66 0.81
C VAL A 87 -0.51 1.41 1.24
N LYS A 88 0.22 1.98 0.29
CA LYS A 88 1.40 2.82 0.53
C LYS A 88 1.23 4.17 -0.15
N GLU A 89 1.19 5.23 0.63
CA GLU A 89 1.17 6.59 0.11
C GLU A 89 2.61 7.04 -0.19
N HIS A 90 2.86 7.43 -1.43
CA HIS A 90 4.14 7.97 -1.89
C HIS A 90 3.99 9.45 -2.20
N TRP A 91 4.67 10.27 -1.41
CA TRP A 91 4.73 11.72 -1.58
C TRP A 91 6.06 12.12 -2.25
N LEU A 92 6.18 11.82 -3.55
CA LEU A 92 7.34 12.24 -4.33
C LEU A 92 7.14 13.68 -4.82
N GLY A 93 7.44 14.63 -3.93
CA GLY A 93 7.38 16.07 -4.22
C GLY A 93 5.97 16.53 -4.60
N LYS A 94 5.80 16.98 -5.85
CA LYS A 94 4.53 17.54 -6.36
C LYS A 94 3.53 16.52 -6.88
N ARG A 95 3.87 15.22 -6.92
CA ARG A 95 2.99 14.16 -7.45
C ARG A 95 2.65 13.15 -6.35
N PRO A 96 1.64 13.41 -5.51
CA PRO A 96 1.13 12.39 -4.60
C PRO A 96 0.61 11.19 -5.40
N SER A 97 1.06 10.00 -5.01
CA SER A 97 0.61 8.73 -5.55
C SER A 97 0.32 7.75 -4.43
N VAL A 98 -0.63 6.85 -4.66
CA VAL A 98 -1.04 5.84 -3.69
C VAL A 98 -0.91 4.49 -4.34
N GLU A 99 -0.03 3.66 -3.80
CA GLU A 99 0.20 2.31 -4.28
C GLU A 99 -0.67 1.32 -3.50
N VAL A 100 -1.36 0.45 -4.22
CA VAL A 100 -2.12 -0.69 -3.67
C VAL A 100 -1.42 -1.97 -4.13
N ARG A 101 -0.95 -2.77 -3.18
CA ARG A 101 -0.27 -4.05 -3.43
C ARG A 101 -1.16 -5.20 -2.99
N VAL A 102 -1.18 -6.25 -3.80
CA VAL A 102 -1.83 -7.52 -3.49
C VAL A 102 -0.79 -8.63 -3.70
N PRO A 103 0.06 -8.92 -2.69
CA PRO A 103 1.15 -9.88 -2.83
C PRO A 103 0.68 -11.26 -3.25
N ASP A 104 -0.48 -11.71 -2.73
CA ASP A 104 -1.05 -13.02 -3.05
C ASP A 104 -1.38 -13.20 -4.55
N LYS A 105 -1.52 -12.10 -5.31
CA LYS A 105 -1.83 -12.13 -6.75
C LYS A 105 -0.74 -11.52 -7.63
N ASP A 106 0.41 -11.16 -7.05
CA ASP A 106 1.49 -10.43 -7.74
C ASP A 106 0.97 -9.15 -8.43
N VAL A 107 0.00 -8.47 -7.83
CA VAL A 107 -0.58 -7.25 -8.39
C VAL A 107 -0.11 -6.03 -7.64
N TYR A 108 0.45 -5.08 -8.40
CA TYR A 108 0.93 -3.80 -7.92
C TYR A 108 0.29 -2.71 -8.77
N VAL A 109 -0.52 -1.86 -8.15
CA VAL A 109 -1.27 -0.81 -8.84
C VAL A 109 -0.94 0.52 -8.18
N MET A 110 -0.50 1.49 -8.98
CA MET A 110 -0.21 2.84 -8.50
C MET A 110 -1.30 3.79 -8.99
N PHE A 111 -1.99 4.41 -8.04
CA PHE A 111 -2.99 5.43 -8.27
C PHE A 111 -2.36 6.80 -8.19
N VAL A 112 -2.77 7.68 -9.09
CA VAL A 112 -2.38 9.09 -9.14
C VAL A 112 -3.65 9.95 -9.24
N LYS A 113 -3.57 11.18 -8.76
CA LYS A 113 -4.67 12.14 -8.97
C LYS A 113 -4.76 12.48 -10.45
N THR A 114 -5.97 12.53 -11.00
CA THR A 114 -6.20 12.82 -12.42
C THR A 114 -5.62 14.19 -12.83
N ASP A 115 -5.57 15.17 -11.91
CA ASP A 115 -4.95 16.49 -12.16
C ASP A 115 -3.44 16.42 -12.47
N LEU A 116 -2.79 15.30 -12.17
CA LEU A 116 -1.37 15.07 -12.46
C LEU A 116 -1.13 14.36 -13.80
N CYS A 117 -2.22 13.93 -14.44
CA CYS A 117 -2.24 13.26 -15.72
C CYS A 117 -2.30 14.30 -16.84
N GLY A 118 -1.29 14.32 -17.73
CA GLY A 118 -1.35 15.12 -18.94
C GLY A 118 -1.43 16.64 -18.72
N ARG A 119 -0.38 17.24 -18.15
CA ARG A 119 0.04 18.56 -18.66
C ARG A 119 0.93 18.29 -19.87
N LYS A 120 0.31 18.31 -21.05
CA LYS A 120 1.02 18.48 -22.32
C LYS A 120 0.99 19.95 -22.70
#